data_AF-A0A1G7NDS2-F1
#
_entry.id   AF-A0A1G7NDS2-F1
#
_cell.length_a   1.000
_cell.length_b   1.000
_cell.length_c   1.000
_cell.angle_alpha   90.00
_cell.angle_beta   90.00
_cell.angle_gamma   90.00
#
_symmetry.space_group_name_H-M   'P 1'
#
loop_
_entity.id
_entity.type
_entity.pdbx_description
1 polymer ?
#
loop_
_entity_poly.entity_id
_entity_poly.type
_entity_poly.pdbx_seq_one_letter_code
_entity_poly.pdbx_strand_id
1 'polypeptide(L)'
;MDELDLQSFWELLPLKGLGPIQLLMDKAAIRPYDKILGKIIAEENENLEQRKQDFHDTVKQFSEFFNEEDLKIAIDALEETIGTERDDISHTYRESGISMEYKKDQLIEIFADDRAKLLHFKGIPIFSSEPVHLISEISKELNEIPLIKDEEVVFPHHHLFLFSFLTEQANGQYLKASKKNRSISWRNSPRTHAVDLADYHQLNLS
;
A
#
# COMPACT_ATOMS: atom_id res chain seq x y z
N MET A 1 12.15 28.00 -7.20
CA MET A 1 11.92 26.56 -7.08
C MET A 1 13.26 25.97 -7.40
N ASP A 2 14.07 25.74 -6.37
CA ASP A 2 15.40 25.15 -6.53
C ASP A 2 15.25 23.84 -7.31
N GLU A 3 16.24 23.51 -8.14
CA GLU A 3 16.26 22.26 -8.89
C GLU A 3 16.09 21.11 -7.91
N LEU A 4 14.87 20.61 -7.84
CA LEU A 4 14.53 19.45 -7.03
C LEU A 4 15.28 18.30 -7.69
N ASP A 5 16.30 17.80 -7.00
CA ASP A 5 17.04 16.64 -7.47
C ASP A 5 16.03 15.49 -7.63
N LEU A 6 15.72 15.19 -8.88
CA LEU A 6 14.75 14.16 -9.25
C LEU A 6 15.18 12.82 -8.66
N GLN A 7 16.48 12.58 -8.48
CA GLN A 7 16.95 11.37 -7.82
C GLN A 7 16.49 11.37 -6.35
N SER A 8 16.86 12.39 -5.58
CA SER A 8 16.42 12.52 -4.18
C SER A 8 14.89 12.48 -3.99
N PHE A 9 14.10 12.92 -4.96
CA PHE A 9 12.64 12.89 -4.87
C PHE A 9 12.05 11.48 -4.85
N TRP A 10 12.62 10.55 -5.63
CA TRP A 10 12.09 9.20 -5.81
C TRP A 10 12.70 8.16 -4.85
N GLU A 11 13.39 8.62 -3.80
CA GLU A 11 13.91 7.76 -2.74
C GLU A 11 12.77 7.32 -1.80
N LEU A 12 12.59 6.01 -1.67
CA LEU A 12 11.72 5.41 -0.67
C LEU A 12 12.40 5.48 0.70
N LEU A 13 11.72 6.09 1.67
CA LEU A 13 12.23 6.24 3.03
C LEU A 13 11.26 5.57 4.01
N PRO A 14 11.55 4.34 4.50
CA PRO A 14 10.66 3.62 5.41
C PRO A 14 10.37 4.44 6.67
N LEU A 15 9.12 4.39 7.15
CA LEU A 15 8.58 5.22 8.24
C LEU A 15 8.63 6.74 8.04
N LYS A 16 9.22 7.25 6.95
CA LYS A 16 9.37 8.69 6.69
C LYS A 16 8.54 9.17 5.51
N GLY A 17 8.55 8.48 4.36
CA GLY A 17 7.80 8.90 3.16
C GLY A 17 8.55 8.67 1.84
N LEU A 18 8.39 9.58 0.88
CA LEU A 18 8.95 9.57 -0.48
C LEU A 18 9.71 10.87 -0.74
N GLY A 19 11.04 10.85 -0.70
CA GLY A 19 11.87 12.05 -0.84
C GLY A 19 11.39 13.19 0.07
N PRO A 20 10.95 14.34 -0.47
CA PRO A 20 10.44 15.46 0.32
C PRO A 20 9.01 15.28 0.86
N ILE A 21 8.26 14.28 0.38
CA ILE A 21 6.89 13.98 0.81
C ILE A 21 6.99 13.09 2.04
N GLN A 22 6.52 13.59 3.18
CA GLN A 22 6.58 12.87 4.45
C GLN A 22 5.24 12.25 4.80
N LEU A 23 5.25 11.09 5.43
CA LEU A 23 4.09 10.57 6.12
C LEU A 23 3.62 11.59 7.17
N LEU A 24 2.32 11.61 7.44
CA LEU A 24 1.60 12.59 8.25
C LEU A 24 1.56 14.02 7.68
N MET A 25 2.13 14.25 6.50
CA MET A 25 1.98 15.51 5.78
C MET A 25 0.53 15.68 5.30
N ASP A 26 -0.01 16.90 5.42
CA ASP A 26 -1.34 17.23 4.91
C ASP A 26 -1.38 17.13 3.38
N LYS A 27 -2.48 16.61 2.84
CA LYS A 27 -2.75 16.48 1.39
C LYS A 27 -2.53 17.77 0.62
N ALA A 28 -2.86 18.92 1.22
CA ALA A 28 -2.63 20.23 0.62
C ALA A 28 -1.14 20.57 0.43
N ALA A 29 -0.27 20.12 1.34
CA ALA A 29 1.18 20.36 1.28
C ALA A 29 1.88 19.47 0.24
N ILE A 30 1.20 18.43 -0.28
CA ILE A 30 1.73 17.54 -1.32
C ILE A 30 1.47 18.09 -2.73
N ARG A 31 0.43 18.93 -2.92
CA ARG A 31 0.06 19.53 -4.22
C ARG A 31 1.23 20.16 -5.01
N PRO A 32 2.21 20.84 -4.39
CA PRO A 32 3.35 21.38 -5.12
C PRO A 32 4.15 20.33 -5.91
N TYR A 33 4.09 19.05 -5.50
CA TYR A 33 4.81 17.95 -6.13
C TYR A 33 4.03 17.25 -7.26
N ASP A 34 2.79 17.67 -7.55
CA ASP A 34 1.93 17.04 -8.57
C ASP A 34 2.59 17.00 -9.95
N LYS A 35 3.44 17.98 -10.28
CA LYS A 35 4.20 17.99 -11.54
C LYS A 35 5.20 16.85 -11.65
N ILE A 36 5.74 16.37 -10.53
CA ILE A 36 6.72 15.28 -10.49
C ILE A 36 6.02 13.93 -10.33
N LEU A 37 5.02 13.85 -9.45
CA LEU A 37 4.22 12.64 -9.24
C LEU A 37 3.30 12.29 -10.42
N GLY A 38 3.09 13.21 -11.35
CA GLY A 38 2.15 13.04 -12.44
C GLY A 38 0.70 13.30 -12.03
N LYS A 39 -0.17 13.26 -13.05
CA LYS A 39 -1.60 13.56 -12.89
C LYS A 39 -2.28 12.53 -12.00
N ILE A 40 -3.26 13.01 -11.22
CA ILE A 40 -4.22 12.14 -10.53
C ILE A 40 -5.17 11.58 -11.60
N ILE A 41 -5.25 10.26 -11.69
CA ILE A 41 -6.13 9.54 -12.63
C ILE A 41 -7.44 9.11 -11.99
N ALA A 42 -7.43 8.92 -10.67
CA ALA A 42 -8.60 8.60 -9.88
C ALA A 42 -8.40 9.09 -8.45
N GLU A 43 -9.51 9.43 -7.81
CA GLU A 43 -9.58 9.76 -6.39
C GLU A 43 -10.81 9.06 -5.82
N GLU A 44 -10.59 8.30 -4.76
CA GLU A 44 -11.63 7.55 -4.06
C GLU A 44 -11.73 8.10 -2.64
N ASN A 45 -12.95 8.22 -2.13
CA ASN A 45 -13.19 8.58 -0.74
C ASN A 45 -14.02 7.46 -0.13
N GLU A 46 -13.54 6.83 0.93
CA GLU A 46 -14.34 5.88 1.71
C GLU A 46 -15.35 6.69 2.52
N ASN A 47 -16.48 7.03 1.90
CA ASN A 47 -17.64 7.59 2.59
C ASN A 47 -18.59 6.43 2.93
N LEU A 48 -18.74 6.14 4.22
CA LEU A 48 -19.62 5.09 4.71
C LEU A 48 -21.06 5.24 4.21
N GLU A 49 -21.59 6.47 4.19
CA GLU A 49 -22.96 6.73 3.74
C GLU A 49 -23.13 6.47 2.24
N GLN A 50 -22.12 6.80 1.43
CA GLN A 50 -22.14 6.46 0.00
C GLN A 50 -22.09 4.94 -0.21
N ARG A 51 -21.24 4.21 0.53
CA ARG A 51 -21.17 2.75 0.45
C ARG A 51 -22.45 2.06 0.92
N LYS A 52 -23.09 2.56 1.99
CA LYS A 52 -24.40 2.09 2.42
C LYS A 52 -25.43 2.27 1.31
N GLN A 53 -25.43 3.44 0.66
CA GLN A 53 -26.33 3.72 -0.45
C GLN A 53 -26.06 2.80 -1.66
N ASP A 54 -24.80 2.62 -2.04
CA ASP A 54 -24.41 1.74 -3.15
C ASP A 54 -24.79 0.27 -2.86
N PHE A 55 -24.65 -0.16 -1.61
CA PHE A 55 -25.06 -1.49 -1.17
C PHE A 55 -26.58 -1.65 -1.20
N HIS A 56 -27.33 -0.65 -0.69
CA HIS A 56 -28.78 -0.61 -0.81
C HIS A 56 -29.25 -0.69 -2.27
N ASP A 57 -28.60 0.06 -3.16
CA ASP A 57 -28.93 0.07 -4.59
C ASP A 57 -28.60 -1.28 -5.25
N THR A 58 -27.49 -1.91 -4.88
CA THR A 58 -27.12 -3.25 -5.35
C THR A 58 -28.14 -4.30 -4.89
N VAL A 59 -28.49 -4.33 -3.60
CA VAL A 59 -29.47 -5.29 -3.08
C VAL A 59 -30.84 -5.07 -3.71
N LYS A 60 -31.24 -3.82 -3.96
CA LYS A 60 -32.48 -3.51 -4.69
C LYS A 60 -32.46 -4.01 -6.13
N GLN A 61 -31.31 -3.97 -6.82
CA GLN A 61 -31.17 -4.55 -8.16
C GLN A 61 -31.25 -6.09 -8.15
N PHE A 62 -30.87 -6.73 -7.04
CA PHE A 62 -30.93 -8.18 -6.85
C PHE A 62 -32.03 -8.61 -5.87
N SER A 63 -33.12 -7.84 -5.77
CA SER A 63 -34.21 -8.07 -4.80
C SER A 63 -34.95 -9.40 -4.98
N GLU A 64 -34.72 -10.10 -6.09
CA GLU A 64 -35.21 -11.47 -6.31
C GLU A 64 -34.41 -12.53 -5.53
N PHE A 65 -33.19 -12.20 -5.10
CA PHE A 65 -32.27 -13.10 -4.40
C PHE A 65 -32.07 -12.76 -2.93
N PHE A 66 -32.39 -11.53 -2.52
CA PHE A 66 -32.18 -11.03 -1.16
C PHE A 66 -33.49 -10.50 -0.59
N ASN A 67 -33.81 -10.92 0.62
CA ASN A 67 -34.93 -10.35 1.37
C ASN A 67 -34.45 -9.20 2.30
N GLU A 68 -35.38 -8.46 2.91
CA GLU A 68 -35.06 -7.32 3.79
C GLU A 68 -34.24 -7.72 5.04
N GLU A 69 -34.34 -8.98 5.48
CA GLU A 69 -33.59 -9.51 6.62
C GLU A 69 -32.12 -9.78 6.24
N ASP A 70 -31.88 -10.30 5.03
CA ASP A 70 -30.52 -10.46 4.47
C ASP A 70 -29.82 -9.11 4.29
N LEU A 71 -30.57 -8.10 3.83
CA LEU A 71 -30.08 -6.72 3.70
C LEU A 71 -29.65 -6.17 5.05
N LYS A 72 -30.47 -6.36 6.10
CA LYS A 72 -30.17 -5.89 7.44
C LYS A 72 -28.93 -6.57 8.01
N ILE A 73 -28.82 -7.89 7.89
CA ILE A 73 -27.65 -8.65 8.36
C ILE A 73 -26.38 -8.17 7.65
N ALA A 74 -26.46 -7.92 6.35
CA ALA A 74 -25.30 -7.46 5.59
C ALA A 74 -24.91 -6.01 5.92
N ILE A 75 -25.88 -5.11 6.19
CA ILE A 75 -25.60 -3.75 6.66
C ILE A 75 -25.02 -3.79 8.07
N ASP A 76 -25.60 -4.56 8.98
CA ASP A 76 -25.09 -4.71 10.35
C ASP A 76 -23.66 -5.26 10.32
N ALA A 77 -23.38 -6.26 9.46
CA ALA A 77 -22.04 -6.78 9.25
C ALA A 77 -21.08 -5.74 8.63
N LEU A 78 -21.57 -4.91 7.69
CA LEU A 78 -20.82 -3.81 7.09
C LEU A 78 -20.48 -2.74 8.14
N GLU A 79 -21.41 -2.41 9.03
CA GLU A 79 -21.20 -1.46 10.13
C GLU A 79 -20.23 -2.02 11.19
N GLU A 80 -20.33 -3.31 11.52
CA GLU A 80 -19.43 -4.00 12.45
C GLU A 80 -18.00 -4.15 11.90
N THR A 81 -17.84 -4.40 10.59
CA THR A 81 -16.51 -4.54 9.98
C THR A 81 -15.85 -3.21 9.63
N ILE A 82 -16.63 -2.17 9.30
CA ILE A 82 -16.08 -0.88 8.93
C ILE A 82 -15.61 -0.11 10.16
N GLY A 83 -16.35 -0.17 11.27
CA GLY A 83 -16.05 0.64 12.46
C GLY A 83 -16.01 2.15 12.15
N THR A 84 -15.97 2.98 13.17
CA THR A 84 -15.82 4.45 13.02
C THR A 84 -14.42 4.88 12.54
N GLU A 85 -13.58 3.95 12.08
CA GLU A 85 -12.16 4.21 11.76
C GLU A 85 -11.88 4.53 10.29
N ARG A 86 -12.79 4.20 9.37
CA ARG A 86 -12.65 4.42 7.92
C ARG A 86 -13.36 5.67 7.40
N ASP A 87 -14.25 6.25 8.20
CA ASP A 87 -14.70 7.62 7.94
C ASP A 87 -13.45 8.51 7.90
N ASP A 88 -13.30 9.27 6.83
CA ASP A 88 -12.13 10.13 6.52
C ASP A 88 -10.94 9.47 5.82
N ILE A 89 -11.09 8.28 5.23
CA ILE A 89 -10.06 7.72 4.33
C ILE A 89 -10.28 8.19 2.88
N SER A 90 -9.21 8.67 2.25
CA SER A 90 -9.20 8.93 0.80
C SER A 90 -7.97 8.36 0.13
N HIS A 91 -8.12 7.95 -1.12
CA HIS A 91 -7.04 7.44 -1.96
C HIS A 91 -6.88 8.32 -3.18
N THR A 92 -5.64 8.62 -3.53
CA THR A 92 -5.32 9.22 -4.84
C THR A 92 -4.44 8.27 -5.62
N TYR A 93 -4.75 8.08 -6.89
CA TYR A 93 -4.02 7.22 -7.82
C TYR A 93 -3.39 8.08 -8.90
N ARG A 94 -2.11 7.85 -9.21
CA ARG A 94 -1.35 8.69 -10.15
C ARG A 94 -0.81 7.90 -11.34
N GLU A 95 -0.63 8.60 -12.46
CA GLU A 95 -0.07 8.03 -13.71
C GLU A 95 1.33 7.44 -13.49
N SER A 96 2.09 7.97 -12.52
CA SER A 96 3.43 7.47 -12.21
C SER A 96 3.45 6.10 -11.53
N GLY A 97 2.29 5.50 -11.25
CA GLY A 97 2.21 4.26 -10.45
C GLY A 97 2.28 4.48 -8.95
N ILE A 98 2.27 5.74 -8.47
CA ILE A 98 2.16 6.06 -7.06
C ILE A 98 0.69 6.23 -6.69
N SER A 99 0.30 5.64 -5.58
CA SER A 99 -0.96 5.92 -4.90
C SER A 99 -0.69 6.35 -3.47
N MET A 100 -1.58 7.19 -2.93
CA MET A 100 -1.46 7.72 -1.57
C MET A 100 -2.78 7.55 -0.84
N GLU A 101 -2.72 6.99 0.36
CA GLU A 101 -3.85 6.88 1.29
C GLU A 101 -3.73 7.98 2.34
N TYR A 102 -4.82 8.69 2.56
CA TYR A 102 -4.94 9.74 3.55
C TYR A 102 -5.97 9.35 4.59
N LYS A 103 -5.72 9.69 5.86
CA LYS A 103 -6.72 9.67 6.92
C LYS A 103 -6.81 11.06 7.52
N LYS A 104 -8.00 11.67 7.52
CA LYS A 104 -8.21 13.06 7.96
C LYS A 104 -7.24 14.04 7.25
N ASP A 105 -7.15 13.89 5.94
CA ASP A 105 -6.23 14.63 5.05
C ASP A 105 -4.72 14.44 5.31
N GLN A 106 -4.31 13.61 6.28
CA GLN A 106 -2.91 13.31 6.54
C GLN A 106 -2.48 12.06 5.80
N LEU A 107 -1.32 12.10 5.13
CA LEU A 107 -0.77 10.95 4.42
C LEU A 107 -0.41 9.83 5.40
N ILE A 108 -0.98 8.63 5.23
CA ILE A 108 -0.70 7.47 6.10
C ILE A 108 -0.04 6.30 5.38
N GLU A 109 -0.23 6.18 4.07
CA GLU A 109 0.43 5.17 3.24
C GLU A 109 0.82 5.76 1.87
N ILE A 110 1.98 5.32 1.39
CA ILE A 110 2.34 5.43 -0.01
C ILE A 110 2.42 4.02 -0.57
N PHE A 111 1.75 3.81 -1.70
CA PHE A 111 1.78 2.58 -2.47
C PHE A 111 2.42 2.88 -3.83
N ALA A 112 3.19 1.93 -4.34
CA ALA A 112 3.78 2.02 -5.67
C ALA A 112 3.66 0.68 -6.39
N ASP A 113 3.37 0.72 -7.69
CA ASP A 113 3.45 -0.43 -8.58
C ASP A 113 4.59 -0.30 -9.60
N ASP A 114 4.70 -1.31 -10.46
CA ASP A 114 5.76 -1.39 -11.45
C ASP A 114 5.82 -0.23 -12.45
N ARG A 115 4.81 0.66 -12.52
CA ARG A 115 4.85 1.89 -13.32
C ARG A 115 5.74 2.98 -12.69
N ALA A 116 6.04 2.90 -11.39
CA ALA A 116 6.92 3.84 -10.68
C ALA A 116 8.41 3.57 -10.97
N LYS A 117 8.81 3.77 -12.23
CA LYS A 117 10.14 3.41 -12.76
C LYS A 117 11.32 4.14 -12.10
N LEU A 118 11.08 5.31 -11.51
CA LEU A 118 12.12 6.12 -10.88
C LEU A 118 12.30 5.79 -9.38
N LEU A 119 11.37 5.03 -8.79
CA LEU A 119 11.41 4.68 -7.38
C LEU A 119 12.62 3.81 -7.05
N HIS A 120 13.38 4.21 -6.05
CA HIS A 120 14.58 3.50 -5.59
C HIS A 120 14.71 3.52 -4.07
N PHE A 121 15.56 2.63 -3.57
CA PHE A 121 15.98 2.57 -2.19
C PHE A 121 17.51 2.63 -2.14
N LYS A 122 18.08 3.70 -1.58
CA LYS A 122 19.53 3.98 -1.55
C LYS A 122 20.20 3.84 -2.92
N GLY A 123 19.53 4.34 -3.94
CA GLY A 123 19.97 4.27 -5.34
C GLY A 123 19.71 2.93 -6.04
N ILE A 124 19.13 1.93 -5.37
CA ILE A 124 18.75 0.63 -5.96
C ILE A 124 17.34 0.75 -6.53
N PRO A 125 17.14 0.66 -7.87
CA PRO A 125 15.80 0.76 -8.46
C PRO A 125 14.89 -0.38 -8.00
N ILE A 126 13.73 -0.09 -7.43
CA ILE A 126 12.89 -1.10 -6.77
C ILE A 126 12.37 -2.14 -7.76
N PHE A 127 11.73 -1.71 -8.86
CA PHE A 127 11.02 -2.62 -9.75
C PHE A 127 11.89 -3.32 -10.81
N SER A 128 13.10 -2.82 -11.07
CA SER A 128 14.01 -3.41 -12.06
C SER A 128 15.16 -4.23 -11.47
N SER A 129 15.42 -4.12 -10.16
CA SER A 129 16.49 -4.85 -9.50
C SER A 129 16.19 -6.35 -9.33
N GLU A 130 17.24 -7.10 -9.02
CA GLU A 130 17.13 -8.47 -8.57
C GLU A 130 16.48 -8.50 -7.17
N PRO A 131 15.34 -9.20 -6.97
CA PRO A 131 14.59 -9.15 -5.71
C PRO A 131 15.36 -9.57 -4.47
N VAL A 132 16.15 -10.65 -4.53
CA VAL A 132 16.89 -11.13 -3.36
C VAL A 132 17.90 -10.06 -2.93
N HIS A 133 18.62 -9.46 -3.88
CA HIS A 133 19.53 -8.36 -3.63
C HIS A 133 18.83 -7.14 -3.03
N LEU A 134 17.72 -6.67 -3.62
CA LEU A 134 16.97 -5.52 -3.11
C LEU A 134 16.51 -5.74 -1.66
N ILE A 135 15.86 -6.88 -1.39
CA ILE A 135 15.32 -7.21 -0.06
C ILE A 135 16.47 -7.39 0.94
N SER A 136 17.60 -7.96 0.53
CA SER A 136 18.78 -8.10 1.38
C SER A 136 19.38 -6.74 1.75
N GLU A 137 19.46 -5.80 0.81
CA GLU A 137 19.96 -4.46 1.11
C GLU A 137 19.01 -3.66 2.00
N ILE A 138 17.69 -3.80 1.79
CA ILE A 138 16.69 -3.23 2.72
C ILE A 138 16.86 -3.82 4.12
N SER A 139 16.94 -5.15 4.24
CA SER A 139 17.11 -5.85 5.51
C SER A 139 18.36 -5.39 6.27
N LYS A 140 19.49 -5.26 5.58
CA LYS A 140 20.74 -4.76 6.16
C LYS A 140 20.61 -3.32 6.64
N GLU A 141 20.03 -2.44 5.82
CA GLU A 141 19.91 -1.02 6.17
C GLU A 141 18.96 -0.79 7.35
N LEU A 142 17.84 -1.51 7.36
CA LEU A 142 16.82 -1.41 8.41
C LEU A 142 17.20 -2.20 9.67
N ASN A 143 18.25 -3.04 9.60
CA ASN A 143 18.62 -3.98 10.65
C ASN A 143 17.41 -4.81 11.11
N GLU A 144 16.67 -5.35 10.14
CA GLU A 144 15.44 -6.11 10.35
C GLU A 144 15.42 -7.36 9.47
N ILE A 145 15.02 -8.49 10.06
CA ILE A 145 14.80 -9.74 9.32
C ILE A 145 13.38 -9.67 8.72
N PRO A 146 13.25 -9.68 7.37
CA PRO A 146 11.94 -9.70 6.76
C PRO A 146 11.22 -11.01 7.02
N LEU A 147 9.89 -10.96 7.00
CA LEU A 147 9.04 -12.15 7.00
C LEU A 147 8.41 -12.33 5.61
N ILE A 148 8.03 -13.55 5.27
CA ILE A 148 7.34 -13.88 4.02
C ILE A 148 6.13 -14.78 4.29
N LYS A 149 5.08 -14.56 3.51
CA LYS A 149 3.93 -15.47 3.38
C LYS A 149 3.44 -15.40 1.93
N ASP A 150 3.34 -16.54 1.27
CA ASP A 150 2.93 -16.64 -0.15
C ASP A 150 3.82 -15.75 -1.07
N GLU A 151 3.33 -14.59 -1.49
CA GLU A 151 4.06 -13.61 -2.33
C GLU A 151 4.35 -12.28 -1.62
N GLU A 152 3.98 -12.16 -0.35
CA GLU A 152 4.16 -10.94 0.42
C GLU A 152 5.38 -11.04 1.33
N VAL A 153 6.33 -10.13 1.15
CA VAL A 153 7.47 -9.92 2.03
C VAL A 153 7.21 -8.69 2.87
N VAL A 154 7.35 -8.81 4.18
CA VAL A 154 7.04 -7.74 5.13
C VAL A 154 8.23 -7.42 6.03
N PHE A 155 8.38 -6.14 6.35
CA PHE A 155 9.29 -5.63 7.38
C PHE A 155 8.40 -5.01 8.48
N PRO A 156 7.96 -5.82 9.48
CA PRO A 156 6.94 -5.40 10.43
C PRO A 156 7.28 -4.14 11.23
N HIS A 157 8.53 -3.97 11.67
CA HIS A 157 8.93 -2.81 12.47
C HIS A 157 9.02 -1.51 11.66
N HIS A 158 9.25 -1.62 10.35
CA HIS A 158 9.32 -0.47 9.45
C HIS A 158 8.07 -0.27 8.59
N HIS A 159 7.03 -1.07 8.82
CA HIS A 159 5.74 -1.04 8.10
C HIS A 159 5.91 -0.99 6.58
N LEU A 160 6.80 -1.83 6.04
CA LEU A 160 7.12 -1.92 4.62
C LEU A 160 6.69 -3.29 4.08
N PHE A 161 5.95 -3.30 2.98
CA PHE A 161 5.31 -4.47 2.41
C PHE A 161 5.67 -4.55 0.91
N LEU A 162 6.22 -5.68 0.47
CA LEU A 162 6.59 -5.93 -0.93
C LEU A 162 5.80 -7.13 -1.43
N PHE A 163 5.09 -6.98 -2.55
CA PHE A 163 4.25 -8.04 -3.12
C PHE A 163 4.74 -8.50 -4.49
N SER A 164 4.69 -9.80 -4.74
CA SER A 164 5.17 -10.47 -5.98
C SER A 164 6.64 -10.17 -6.32
N PHE A 165 7.47 -9.94 -5.31
CA PHE A 165 8.93 -9.87 -5.48
C PHE A 165 9.56 -11.26 -5.39
N LEU A 166 9.11 -12.04 -4.41
CA LEU A 166 9.46 -13.44 -4.17
C LEU A 166 8.17 -14.23 -4.00
N THR A 167 8.22 -15.53 -4.32
CA THR A 167 7.14 -16.48 -4.05
C THR A 167 7.71 -17.61 -3.20
N GLU A 168 7.09 -17.86 -2.06
CA GLU A 168 7.38 -18.99 -1.20
C GLU A 168 7.05 -20.31 -1.90
N GLN A 169 7.92 -21.30 -1.74
CA GLN A 169 7.74 -22.65 -2.25
C GLN A 169 7.35 -23.58 -1.10
N ALA A 170 6.65 -24.69 -1.41
CA ALA A 170 6.21 -25.67 -0.43
C ALA A 170 7.34 -26.31 0.41
N ASN A 171 8.60 -26.17 -0.03
CA ASN A 171 9.79 -26.65 0.69
C ASN A 171 10.49 -25.57 1.53
N GLY A 172 9.87 -24.39 1.70
CA GLY A 172 10.45 -23.24 2.43
C GLY A 172 11.55 -22.50 1.67
N GLN A 173 11.81 -22.85 0.41
CA GLN A 173 12.66 -22.04 -0.47
C GLN A 173 11.84 -20.91 -1.10
N TYR A 174 12.53 -19.93 -1.66
CA TYR A 174 11.89 -18.80 -2.33
C TYR A 174 12.42 -18.68 -3.76
N LEU A 175 11.50 -18.37 -4.68
CA LEU A 175 11.82 -18.10 -6.07
C LEU A 175 11.48 -16.66 -6.40
N LYS A 176 12.14 -16.13 -7.43
CA LYS A 176 11.76 -14.86 -8.03
C LYS A 176 10.34 -14.97 -8.59
N ALA A 177 9.44 -14.16 -8.05
CA ALA A 177 8.09 -14.03 -8.56
C ALA A 177 8.06 -13.27 -9.89
N SER A 178 6.89 -13.30 -10.55
CA SER A 178 6.64 -12.57 -11.79
C SER A 178 7.03 -11.09 -11.66
N LYS A 179 7.53 -10.49 -12.75
CA LYS A 179 7.72 -9.03 -12.78
C LYS A 179 6.39 -8.28 -12.86
N LYS A 180 5.33 -8.94 -13.33
CA LYS A 180 3.99 -8.36 -13.44
C LYS A 180 3.39 -8.24 -12.04
N ASN A 181 2.72 -7.12 -11.78
CA ASN A 181 2.00 -6.84 -10.54
C ASN A 181 2.87 -6.67 -9.29
N ARG A 182 4.18 -6.45 -9.45
CA ARG A 182 5.03 -6.05 -8.32
C ARG A 182 4.52 -4.75 -7.74
N SER A 183 4.40 -4.74 -6.42
CA SER A 183 4.05 -3.53 -5.70
C SER A 183 4.77 -3.46 -4.37
N ILE A 184 4.89 -2.24 -3.87
CA ILE A 184 5.45 -1.95 -2.56
C ILE A 184 4.57 -0.92 -1.87
N SER A 185 4.34 -1.08 -0.57
CA SER A 185 3.66 -0.07 0.23
C SER A 185 4.40 0.17 1.53
N TRP A 186 4.38 1.41 2.01
CA TRP A 186 4.97 1.78 3.28
C TRP A 186 4.12 2.79 4.02
N ARG A 187 4.05 2.59 5.34
CA ARG A 187 3.04 3.22 6.18
C ARG A 187 3.65 3.88 7.41
N ASN A 188 2.89 4.77 8.03
CA ASN A 188 3.25 5.38 9.32
C ASN A 188 2.91 4.48 10.53
N SER A 189 2.08 3.46 10.32
CA SER A 189 1.62 2.52 11.34
C SER A 189 1.54 1.09 10.77
N PRO A 190 1.40 0.06 11.62
CA PRO A 190 1.06 -1.28 11.16
C PRO A 190 -0.22 -1.27 10.31
N ARG A 191 -0.34 -2.20 9.36
CA ARG A 191 -1.54 -2.36 8.54
C ARG A 191 -2.71 -2.80 9.44
N THR A 192 -3.82 -2.06 9.38
CA THR A 192 -5.07 -2.43 10.07
C THR A 192 -5.68 -3.65 9.38
N HIS A 193 -6.20 -4.60 10.16
CA HIS A 193 -6.76 -5.87 9.66
C HIS A 193 -5.78 -6.71 8.81
N ALA A 194 -4.48 -6.60 9.09
CA ALA A 194 -3.49 -7.47 8.49
C ALA A 194 -3.72 -8.93 8.90
N VAL A 195 -3.26 -9.85 8.05
CA VAL A 195 -3.05 -11.25 8.42
C VAL A 195 -2.15 -11.30 9.65
N ASP A 196 -2.42 -12.22 10.57
CA ASP A 196 -1.60 -12.40 11.76
C ASP A 196 -0.13 -12.68 11.36
N LEU A 197 0.81 -11.95 11.96
CA LEU A 197 2.24 -12.15 11.72
C LEU A 197 2.71 -13.56 12.11
N ALA A 198 1.95 -14.26 12.97
CA ALA A 198 2.20 -15.66 13.30
C ALA A 198 2.10 -16.61 12.08
N ASP A 199 1.38 -16.20 11.03
CA ASP A 199 1.26 -16.97 9.78
C ASP A 199 2.46 -16.76 8.83
N TYR A 200 3.36 -15.83 9.14
CA TYR A 200 4.53 -15.54 8.32
C TYR A 200 5.76 -16.30 8.81
N HIS A 201 6.69 -16.56 7.90
CA HIS A 201 7.96 -17.19 8.20
C HIS A 201 9.13 -16.23 7.99
N GLN A 202 10.21 -16.39 8.77
CA GLN A 202 11.41 -15.59 8.56
C GLN A 202 12.02 -15.87 7.19
N LEU A 203 12.27 -14.82 6.43
CA LEU A 203 12.90 -14.91 5.12
C LEU A 203 14.43 -14.90 5.29
N ASN A 204 15.02 -16.08 5.26
CA ASN A 204 16.48 -16.25 5.36
C ASN A 204 17.13 -16.04 4.00
N LEU A 205 17.68 -14.84 3.74
CA LEU A 205 18.30 -14.45 2.45
C LEU A 205 19.77 -14.88 2.30
N SER A 206 20.18 -15.93 3.02
CA SER A 206 21.56 -16.45 3.09
C SER A 206 22.11 -16.96 1.76
#